data_AF-A0A9W6GP93-F1
#
_entry.id   AF-A0A9W6GP93-F1
#
_cell.length_a   1.000
_cell.length_b   1.000
_cell.length_c   1.000
_cell.angle_alpha   90.00
_cell.angle_beta   90.00
_cell.angle_gamma   90.00
#
_symmetry.space_group_name_H-M   'P 1'
#
loop_
_entity.id
_entity.type
_entity.pdbx_description
1 polymer ?
#
loop_
_entity_poly.entity_id
_entity_poly.type
_entity_poly.pdbx_seq_one_letter_code
_entity_poly.pdbx_strand_id
1 'polypeptide(L)'
;MEKGISPEKVHMDDQAKDTFENATYSSMRLKEIGAENVTLITSASHIRRGLSVFKEATLNEGMDLEFTNLVYLDYDSVEEAQKVSQSEHLVVYRDLMRTSGIWAYPGI
;
A
#
# COMPACT_ATOMS: atom_id res chain seq x y z
N MET A 1 25.77 -8.81 4.14
CA MET A 1 25.68 -7.79 3.07
C MET A 1 25.66 -8.47 1.71
N GLU A 2 24.64 -9.28 1.42
CA GLU A 2 24.66 -10.20 0.28
C GLU A 2 23.96 -9.63 -0.97
N LYS A 3 23.27 -8.50 -0.84
CA LYS A 3 22.41 -7.90 -1.88
C LYS A 3 22.83 -6.47 -2.28
N GLY A 4 24.00 -6.00 -1.84
CA GLY A 4 24.55 -4.68 -2.21
C GLY A 4 23.85 -3.45 -1.60
N ILE A 5 22.84 -3.62 -0.75
CA ILE A 5 22.16 -2.52 -0.04
C ILE A 5 22.74 -2.41 1.37
N SER A 6 23.07 -1.18 1.77
CA SER A 6 23.58 -0.90 3.10
C SER A 6 22.49 -1.04 4.16
N PRO A 7 22.73 -1.67 5.33
CA PRO A 7 21.70 -1.92 6.34
C PRO A 7 20.95 -0.67 6.81
N GLU A 8 21.62 0.46 6.94
CA GLU A 8 21.02 1.74 7.37
C GLU A 8 20.01 2.32 6.37
N LYS A 9 20.01 1.85 5.12
CA LYS A 9 19.03 2.21 4.09
C LYS A 9 17.80 1.29 4.11
N VAL A 10 17.81 0.25 4.96
CA VAL A 10 16.71 -0.69 5.10
C VAL A 10 15.92 -0.30 6.34
N HIS A 11 14.66 0.07 6.14
CA HIS A 11 13.70 0.28 7.21
C HIS A 11 12.78 -0.94 7.26
N MET A 12 12.79 -1.65 8.38
CA MET A 12 12.04 -2.88 8.56
C MET A 12 10.80 -2.61 9.42
N ASP A 13 9.65 -3.10 8.95
CA ASP A 13 8.44 -3.28 9.74
C ASP A 13 8.16 -4.77 9.86
N ASP A 14 8.01 -5.27 11.09
CA ASP A 14 7.67 -6.66 11.39
C ASP A 14 6.38 -6.78 12.23
N GLN A 15 5.62 -5.69 12.35
CA GLN A 15 4.43 -5.60 13.21
C GLN A 15 3.13 -5.59 12.43
N ALA A 16 3.13 -5.10 11.18
CA ALA A 16 1.94 -5.04 10.35
C ALA A 16 1.37 -6.44 10.03
N LYS A 17 0.05 -6.58 10.19
CA LYS A 17 -0.68 -7.85 10.00
C LYS A 17 -1.51 -7.87 8.72
N ASP A 18 -1.89 -6.70 8.21
CA ASP A 18 -2.72 -6.57 7.02
C ASP A 18 -2.25 -5.41 6.12
N THR A 19 -2.94 -5.19 5.00
CA THR A 19 -2.57 -4.12 4.04
C THR A 19 -2.82 -2.72 4.62
N PHE A 20 -3.80 -2.56 5.51
CA PHE A 20 -4.10 -1.29 6.16
C PHE A 20 -2.97 -0.91 7.14
N GLU A 21 -2.54 -1.85 7.99
CA GLU A 21 -1.42 -1.64 8.91
C GLU A 21 -0.11 -1.40 8.15
N ASN A 22 0.16 -2.17 7.08
CA ASN A 22 1.33 -1.95 6.22
C ASN A 22 1.38 -0.51 5.70
N ALA A 23 0.28 0.01 5.17
CA ALA A 23 0.20 1.36 4.65
C ALA A 23 0.35 2.42 5.74
N THR A 24 -0.29 2.22 6.88
CA THR A 24 -0.31 3.18 8.00
C THR A 24 1.06 3.28 8.68
N TYR A 25 1.71 2.15 8.96
CA TYR A 25 3.03 2.16 9.59
C TYR A 25 4.11 2.66 8.61
N SER A 26 3.99 2.26 7.34
CA SER A 26 4.91 2.74 6.30
C SER A 26 4.76 4.23 6.05
N SER A 27 3.55 4.81 6.07
CA SER A 27 3.37 6.24 5.82
C SER A 27 4.05 7.11 6.89
N MET A 28 3.97 6.71 8.16
CA MET A 28 4.73 7.35 9.24
C MET A 28 6.24 7.32 8.95
N ARG A 29 6.76 6.17 8.52
CA ARG A 29 8.19 6.04 8.21
C ARG A 29 8.61 6.83 6.97
N LEU A 30 7.77 6.86 5.93
CA LEU A 30 8.00 7.64 4.71
C LEU A 30 8.10 9.14 5.01
N LYS A 31 7.29 9.63 5.96
CA LYS A 31 7.34 11.01 6.45
C LYS A 31 8.64 11.31 7.17
N GLU A 32 9.08 10.43 8.06
CA GLU A 32 10.33 10.59 8.82
C GLU A 32 11.56 10.68 7.91
N ILE A 33 11.58 9.92 6.81
CA ILE A 33 12.69 9.93 5.86
C ILE A 33 12.55 11.00 4.76
N GLY A 34 11.46 11.76 4.74
CA GLY A 34 11.20 12.79 3.74
C GLY A 34 11.07 12.24 2.32
N ALA A 35 10.35 11.13 2.15
CA ALA A 35 10.13 10.54 0.83
C ALA A 35 9.26 11.47 -0.04
N GLU A 36 9.57 11.55 -1.33
CA GLU A 36 8.77 12.27 -2.34
C GLU A 36 8.18 11.30 -3.37
N ASN A 37 8.92 10.23 -3.68
CA ASN A 37 8.60 9.24 -4.68
C ASN A 37 8.66 7.85 -4.06
N VAL A 38 7.66 7.01 -4.34
CA VAL A 38 7.56 5.65 -3.79
C VAL A 38 7.25 4.65 -4.91
N THR A 39 8.08 3.62 -5.03
CA THR A 39 7.75 2.45 -5.85
C THR A 39 7.18 1.36 -4.94
N LEU A 40 5.89 1.07 -5.08
CA LEU A 40 5.25 -0.02 -4.35
C LEU A 40 5.50 -1.35 -5.09
N ILE A 41 6.12 -2.31 -4.40
CA ILE A 41 6.47 -3.62 -4.95
C ILE A 41 5.65 -4.69 -4.24
N THR A 42 4.76 -5.38 -4.97
CA THR A 42 3.96 -6.48 -4.41
C THR A 42 3.40 -7.39 -5.52
N SER A 43 2.56 -8.35 -5.17
CA SER A 43 1.88 -9.22 -6.14
C SER A 43 0.82 -8.46 -6.95
N ALA A 44 0.52 -8.94 -8.15
CA ALA A 44 -0.53 -8.36 -9.00
C ALA A 44 -1.90 -8.42 -8.31
N SER A 45 -2.19 -9.45 -7.53
CA SER A 45 -3.42 -9.58 -6.74
C SER A 45 -3.56 -8.54 -5.62
N HIS A 46 -2.46 -7.94 -5.18
CA HIS A 46 -2.45 -6.97 -4.09
C HIS A 46 -2.18 -5.54 -4.53
N ILE A 47 -1.63 -5.30 -5.72
CA ILE A 47 -1.13 -3.98 -6.09
C ILE A 47 -2.24 -2.90 -6.13
N ARG A 48 -3.43 -3.23 -6.63
CA ARG A 48 -4.56 -2.28 -6.68
C ARG A 48 -5.01 -1.87 -5.29
N ARG A 49 -5.12 -2.83 -4.37
CA ARG A 49 -5.40 -2.58 -2.95
C ARG A 49 -4.29 -1.75 -2.31
N GLY A 50 -3.05 -2.19 -2.48
CA GLY A 50 -1.87 -1.53 -1.93
C GLY A 50 -1.80 -0.07 -2.34
N LEU A 51 -1.87 0.25 -3.64
CA LEU A 51 -1.81 1.62 -4.13
C LEU A 51 -2.92 2.50 -3.55
N SER A 52 -4.16 2.00 -3.52
CA SER A 52 -5.30 2.77 -2.99
C SER A 52 -5.11 3.10 -1.51
N VAL A 53 -4.70 2.11 -0.71
CA VAL A 53 -4.54 2.26 0.74
C VAL A 53 -3.30 3.07 1.08
N PHE A 54 -2.16 2.87 0.41
CA PHE A 54 -0.93 3.64 0.65
C PHE A 54 -1.08 5.11 0.25
N LYS A 55 -1.77 5.39 -0.86
CA LYS A 55 -2.03 6.77 -1.27
C LYS A 55 -2.89 7.50 -0.23
N GLU A 56 -3.96 6.87 0.24
CA GLU A 56 -4.80 7.46 1.29
C GLU A 56 -4.02 7.64 2.61
N ALA A 57 -3.25 6.63 3.03
CA ALA A 57 -2.49 6.69 4.27
C ALA A 57 -1.42 7.80 4.27
N THR A 58 -0.80 8.04 3.12
CA THR A 58 0.20 9.12 2.96
C THR A 58 -0.46 10.50 2.91
N LEU A 59 -1.61 10.63 2.25
CA LEU A 59 -2.42 11.85 2.29
C LEU A 59 -2.87 12.22 3.70
N ASN A 60 -3.30 11.24 4.50
CA ASN A 60 -3.66 11.43 5.91
C ASN A 60 -2.48 11.93 6.76
N GLU A 61 -1.26 11.54 6.39
CA GLU A 61 -0.03 12.03 7.00
C GLU A 61 0.41 13.42 6.49
N GLY A 62 -0.34 14.01 5.56
CA GLY A 62 -0.06 15.32 4.95
C GLY A 62 0.98 15.26 3.84
N MET A 63 1.18 14.09 3.23
CA MET A 63 2.11 13.89 2.12
C MET A 63 1.37 13.56 0.83
N ASP A 64 1.66 14.29 -0.24
CA ASP A 64 1.19 13.97 -1.59
C ASP A 64 2.36 13.39 -2.40
N LEU A 65 2.55 12.07 -2.29
CA LEU A 65 3.67 11.36 -2.89
C LEU A 65 3.35 10.86 -4.30
N GLU A 66 4.36 10.79 -5.16
CA GLU A 66 4.23 10.12 -6.44
C GLU A 66 4.46 8.61 -6.28
N PHE A 67 3.45 7.82 -6.66
CA PHE A 67 3.50 6.36 -6.61
C PHE A 67 3.73 5.76 -7.99
N THR A 68 4.78 4.96 -8.09
CA THR A 68 4.98 3.97 -9.16
C THR A 68 4.79 2.56 -8.59
N ASN A 69 4.69 1.56 -9.46
CA ASN A 69 4.56 0.18 -9.01
C ASN A 69 5.41 -0.79 -9.82
N LEU A 70 5.81 -1.87 -9.16
CA LEU A 70 6.40 -3.05 -9.78
C LEU A 70 5.66 -4.28 -9.25
N VAL A 71 5.22 -5.15 -10.16
CA VAL A 71 4.34 -6.26 -9.80
C VAL A 71 5.00 -7.61 -10.06
N TYR A 72 4.83 -8.53 -9.13
CA TYR A 72 5.02 -9.95 -9.38
C TYR A 72 3.70 -10.55 -9.89
N LEU A 73 3.72 -11.14 -11.09
CA LEU A 73 2.52 -11.75 -11.67
C LEU A 73 2.24 -13.09 -10.98
N ASP A 74 1.29 -13.07 -10.05
CA ASP A 74 0.80 -14.23 -9.29
C ASP A 74 -0.51 -14.82 -9.84
N TYR A 75 -0.92 -14.38 -11.03
CA TYR A 75 -2.01 -14.95 -11.81
C TYR A 75 -1.47 -15.82 -12.94
N ASP A 76 -2.35 -16.67 -13.50
CA ASP A 76 -2.01 -17.53 -14.65
C ASP A 76 -1.65 -16.73 -15.91
N SER A 77 -2.15 -15.50 -16.05
CA SER A 77 -1.83 -14.62 -17.18
C SER A 77 -2.05 -13.14 -16.85
N VAL A 78 -1.48 -12.26 -17.67
CA VAL A 78 -1.71 -10.81 -17.60
C VAL A 78 -3.18 -10.47 -17.85
N GLU A 79 -3.83 -11.17 -18.77
CA GLU A 79 -5.25 -10.96 -19.09
C GLU A 79 -6.14 -11.28 -17.88
N GLU A 80 -5.83 -12.34 -17.13
CA GLU A 80 -6.53 -12.65 -15.89
C GLU A 80 -6.25 -11.62 -14.80
N ALA A 81 -5.00 -11.19 -14.65
CA ALA A 81 -4.62 -10.16 -13.66
C ALA A 81 -5.32 -8.81 -13.90
N GLN A 82 -5.69 -8.51 -15.14
CA GLN A 82 -6.41 -7.29 -15.51
C GLN A 82 -7.90 -7.32 -15.15
N LYS A 83 -8.47 -8.50 -14.89
CA LYS A 83 -9.86 -8.63 -14.46
C LYS A 83 -9.98 -8.27 -12.98
N VAL A 84 -10.86 -7.32 -12.67
CA VAL A 84 -11.18 -6.94 -11.30
C VAL A 84 -12.48 -7.62 -10.90
N SER A 85 -12.41 -8.54 -9.94
CA SER A 85 -13.60 -9.21 -9.41
C SER A 85 -14.39 -8.29 -8.47
N GLN A 86 -15.68 -8.55 -8.29
CA GLN A 86 -16.50 -7.81 -7.33
C GLN A 86 -16.02 -7.98 -5.88
N SER A 87 -15.52 -9.18 -5.53
CA SER A 87 -14.97 -9.44 -4.21
C SER A 87 -13.70 -8.63 -3.95
N GLU A 88 -12.80 -8.53 -4.94
CA GLU A 88 -11.62 -7.67 -4.83
C GLU A 88 -12.02 -6.21 -4.66
N HIS A 89 -12.95 -5.73 -5.48
CA HIS A 89 -13.44 -4.36 -5.41
C HIS A 89 -13.96 -4.02 -4.01
N LEU A 90 -14.77 -4.90 -3.40
CA LEU A 90 -15.28 -4.71 -2.04
C LEU A 90 -14.18 -4.67 -0.98
N VAL A 91 -13.16 -5.51 -1.10
CA VAL A 91 -12.02 -5.54 -0.16
C VAL A 91 -11.19 -4.26 -0.29
N VAL A 92 -10.94 -3.78 -1.51
CA VAL A 92 -10.25 -2.50 -1.76
C VAL A 92 -11.02 -1.34 -1.14
N TYR A 93 -12.33 -1.27 -1.40
CA TYR A 93 -13.20 -0.23 -0.84
C TYR A 93 -13.22 -0.26 0.69
N ARG A 94 -13.41 -1.45 1.28
CA ARG A 94 -13.42 -1.61 2.74
C ARG A 94 -12.12 -1.07 3.36
N ASP A 95 -10.97 -1.47 2.83
CA ASP A 95 -9.68 -1.07 3.40
C ASP A 95 -9.39 0.42 3.15
N LEU A 96 -9.79 0.97 1.99
CA LEU A 96 -9.73 2.41 1.73
C LEU A 96 -10.57 3.22 2.73
N MET A 97 -11.81 2.80 3.00
CA MET A 97 -12.70 3.46 3.97
C MET A 97 -12.18 3.34 5.42
N ARG A 98 -11.50 2.25 5.75
CA ARG A 98 -10.78 2.10 7.02
C ARG A 98 -9.63 3.11 7.11
N THR A 99 -8.85 3.25 6.04
CA THR A 99 -7.72 4.19 5.97
C THR A 99 -8.17 5.64 6.06
N SER A 100 -9.21 6.05 5.33
CA SER A 100 -9.70 7.43 5.32
C SER A 100 -10.34 7.87 6.64
N GLY A 101 -10.50 6.97 7.61
CA GLY A 101 -11.11 7.27 8.91
C GLY A 101 -12.63 7.45 8.85
N ILE A 102 -13.29 7.21 7.70
CA ILE A 102 -14.74 7.38 7.57
C ILE A 102 -15.51 6.44 8.50
N TRP A 103 -14.95 5.26 8.81
CA TRP A 103 -15.52 4.31 9.78
C TRP A 103 -15.73 4.89 11.20
N ALA A 104 -15.03 5.97 11.55
CA ALA A 104 -15.14 6.62 12.86
C ALA A 104 -16.38 7.54 12.98
N TYR A 105 -17.14 7.75 11.89
CA TYR A 105 -18.32 8.61 11.88
C TYR A 105 -19.60 7.77 11.92
N PRO A 106 -20.20 7.52 13.10
CA PRO A 106 -21.48 6.82 13.20
C PRO A 106 -22.59 7.65 12.54
N GLY A 107 -23.31 7.05 11.58
CA GLY A 107 -24.47 7.65 10.92
C GLY A 107 -24.30 7.98 9.43
N ILE A 108 -23.12 7.68 8.87
CA ILE A 108 -22.88 7.52 7.43
C ILE A 108 -22.82 6.01 7.14
#